data_AF-A0A9P9KY43-F1
#
_entry.id   AF-A0A9P9KY43-F1
#
_cell.length_a   1.000
_cell.length_b   1.000
_cell.length_c   1.000
_cell.angle_alpha   90.00
_cell.angle_beta   90.00
_cell.angle_gamma   90.00
#
_symmetry.space_group_name_H-M   'P 1'
#
loop_
_entity.id
_entity.type
_entity.pdbx_description
1 polymer ?
#
loop_
_entity_poly.entity_id
_entity_poly.type
_entity_poly.pdbx_seq_one_letter_code
_entity_poly.pdbx_strand_id
1 'polypeptide(L)'
;MKLFGLIPSKIYVYEHVSSVLRPYNEEIKIAPDGSLSLGTFMPSLKGSEWDMIVLEDPILSFQEEVMLDGAFSRMNGLYFETDLVFRGALQPVSDFLQDFFQQEKPAIRFSAWLSESRDYAKPFCLPSFQLRGSLEHVSVNVLDILTFREIGVELSGYKTHSLVKTESSWQFGYGFFGKLDLSVPGSVIPLQVECCLRKKFNSWLLQLRLKDDEWNDVFGIKDIKASFDGYLSSY
;
A
#
# COMPACT_ATOMS: atom_id res chain seq x y z
N MET A 1 -18.65 17.97 11.01
CA MET A 1 -18.49 18.39 9.60
C MET A 1 -19.02 17.28 8.69
N LYS A 2 -19.27 17.55 7.41
CA LYS A 2 -19.44 16.48 6.42
C LYS A 2 -18.33 16.55 5.37
N LEU A 3 -17.55 15.49 5.22
CA LEU A 3 -16.59 15.35 4.12
C LEU A 3 -17.36 15.26 2.79
N PHE A 4 -16.94 16.05 1.80
CA PHE A 4 -17.64 16.24 0.51
C PHE A 4 -19.11 16.68 0.64
N GLY A 5 -19.48 17.25 1.80
CA GLY A 5 -20.88 17.58 2.11
C GLY A 5 -21.78 16.36 2.39
N LEU A 6 -21.25 15.13 2.34
CA LEU A 6 -22.03 13.89 2.38
C LEU A 6 -21.68 12.99 3.56
N ILE A 7 -20.41 12.78 3.86
CA ILE A 7 -19.95 11.75 4.80
C ILE A 7 -19.77 12.37 6.19
N PRO A 8 -20.41 11.85 7.26
CA PRO A 8 -20.19 12.33 8.61
C PRO A 8 -18.70 12.27 8.99
N SER A 9 -18.16 13.37 9.51
CA SER A 9 -16.75 13.44 9.86
C SER A 9 -16.48 14.40 11.02
N LYS A 10 -15.44 14.09 11.79
CA LYS A 10 -14.96 14.89 12.91
C LYS A 10 -13.51 15.31 12.66
N ILE A 11 -13.27 16.61 12.64
CA ILE A 11 -11.94 17.21 12.45
C ILE A 11 -11.28 17.43 13.81
N TYR A 12 -10.00 17.13 13.85
CA TYR A 12 -9.08 17.36 14.95
C TYR A 12 -7.92 18.18 14.38
N VAL A 13 -7.74 19.39 14.89
CA VAL A 13 -6.65 20.28 14.50
C VAL A 13 -5.65 20.30 15.64
N TYR A 14 -4.39 20.05 15.33
CA TYR A 14 -3.32 19.98 16.32
C TYR A 14 -2.44 21.22 16.19
N GLU A 15 -2.57 22.14 17.14
CA GLU A 15 -1.68 23.30 17.26
C GLU A 15 -0.45 22.91 18.10
N HIS A 16 0.76 23.13 17.57
CA HIS A 16 2.03 23.03 18.30
C HIS A 16 2.40 21.65 18.92
N VAL A 17 2.21 20.55 18.18
CA VAL A 17 2.69 19.23 18.64
C VAL A 17 4.13 19.03 18.17
N SER A 18 5.06 18.82 19.11
CA SER A 18 6.46 18.52 18.81
C SER A 18 6.58 17.31 17.87
N SER A 19 7.34 17.52 16.80
CA SER A 19 7.35 16.84 15.49
C SER A 19 7.79 15.37 15.43
N VAL A 20 7.78 14.61 16.53
CA VAL A 20 8.30 13.22 16.52
C VAL A 20 7.20 12.16 16.58
N LEU A 21 6.06 12.43 17.23
CA LEU A 21 5.02 11.40 17.46
C LEU A 21 3.74 11.60 16.64
N ARG A 22 3.50 12.81 16.11
CA ARG A 22 2.36 13.09 15.21
C ARG A 22 2.81 14.10 14.15
N PRO A 23 3.13 13.65 12.93
CA PRO A 23 3.60 14.53 11.86
C PRO A 23 2.45 15.33 11.21
N TYR A 24 1.22 15.17 11.66
CA TYR A 24 0.03 15.74 11.05
C TYR A 24 -0.42 17.02 11.75
N ASN A 25 -0.69 18.04 10.95
CA ASN A 25 -1.31 19.28 11.41
C ASN A 25 -2.81 19.09 11.67
N GLU A 26 -3.45 18.22 10.89
CA GLU A 26 -4.88 17.95 10.95
C GLU A 26 -5.18 16.47 10.72
N GLU A 27 -6.15 15.96 11.48
CA GLU A 27 -6.75 14.64 11.28
C GLU A 27 -8.27 14.76 11.17
N ILE A 28 -8.87 14.05 10.23
CA ILE A 28 -10.31 13.94 10.06
C ILE A 28 -10.68 12.47 10.22
N LYS A 29 -11.38 12.15 11.30
CA LYS A 29 -12.02 10.85 11.46
C LYS A 29 -13.29 10.81 10.61
N ILE A 30 -13.35 9.85 9.69
CA ILE A 30 -14.45 9.64 8.76
C ILE A 30 -15.33 8.52 9.31
N ALA A 31 -16.65 8.71 9.29
CA ALA A 31 -17.60 7.75 9.84
C ALA A 31 -17.22 7.25 11.26
N PRO A 32 -17.05 8.15 12.25
CA PRO A 32 -16.47 7.82 13.56
C PRO A 32 -17.20 6.73 14.35
N ASP A 33 -18.46 6.45 14.00
CA ASP A 33 -19.31 5.46 14.66
C ASP A 33 -19.54 4.20 13.80
N GLY A 34 -18.77 3.98 12.72
CA GLY A 34 -18.95 2.82 11.85
C GLY A 34 -17.92 2.64 10.74
N SER A 35 -18.25 1.77 9.79
CA SER A 35 -17.47 1.52 8.58
C SER A 35 -18.14 2.16 7.37
N LEU A 36 -17.38 2.43 6.30
CA LEU A 36 -17.96 2.80 5.01
C LEU A 36 -17.35 2.01 3.85
N SER A 37 -18.03 2.02 2.71
CA SER A 37 -17.53 1.38 1.49
C SER A 37 -16.50 2.26 0.79
N LEU A 38 -15.53 1.67 0.09
CA LEU A 38 -14.52 2.41 -0.66
C LEU A 38 -15.17 3.26 -1.77
N GLY A 39 -16.25 2.79 -2.40
CA GLY A 39 -17.00 3.62 -3.36
C GLY A 39 -17.79 4.77 -2.72
N THR A 40 -18.09 4.71 -1.42
CA THR A 40 -18.62 5.88 -0.70
C THR A 40 -17.53 6.94 -0.51
N PHE A 41 -16.31 6.52 -0.15
CA PHE A 41 -15.16 7.41 0.01
C PHE A 41 -14.68 7.99 -1.33
N MET A 42 -14.65 7.17 -2.37
CA MET A 42 -14.25 7.54 -3.74
C MET A 42 -15.44 7.30 -4.69
N PRO A 43 -16.35 8.29 -4.85
CA PRO A 43 -17.57 8.13 -5.65
C PRO A 43 -17.36 7.64 -7.08
N SER A 44 -16.19 7.87 -7.67
CA SER A 44 -15.85 7.34 -9.00
C SER A 44 -15.73 5.81 -9.07
N LEU A 45 -15.69 5.12 -7.92
CA LEU A 45 -15.64 3.66 -7.83
C LEU A 45 -17.03 3.04 -7.60
N LYS A 46 -18.09 3.84 -7.45
CA LYS A 46 -19.44 3.32 -7.23
C LYS A 46 -19.88 2.38 -8.36
N GLY A 47 -20.45 1.24 -7.98
CA GLY A 47 -20.86 0.18 -8.90
C GLY A 47 -19.73 -0.69 -9.47
N SER A 48 -18.46 -0.43 -9.11
CA SER A 48 -17.36 -1.35 -9.41
C SER A 48 -17.26 -2.48 -8.39
N GLU A 49 -16.49 -3.52 -8.70
CA GLU A 49 -16.18 -4.60 -7.74
C GLU A 49 -15.49 -4.11 -6.46
N TRP A 50 -14.81 -2.96 -6.50
CA TRP A 50 -14.15 -2.36 -5.34
C TRP A 50 -15.04 -1.41 -4.55
N ASP A 51 -16.26 -1.11 -5.03
CA ASP A 51 -17.23 -0.31 -4.26
C ASP A 51 -17.48 -0.94 -2.88
N MET A 52 -17.62 -2.26 -2.84
CA MET A 52 -17.94 -3.05 -1.65
C MET A 52 -16.79 -3.25 -0.65
N ILE A 53 -15.57 -2.79 -0.96
CA ILE A 53 -14.45 -2.88 -0.02
C ILE A 53 -14.80 -2.06 1.22
N VAL A 54 -14.74 -2.69 2.40
CA VAL A 54 -15.10 -2.04 3.66
C VAL A 54 -13.87 -1.40 4.28
N LEU A 55 -14.02 -0.11 4.57
CA LEU A 55 -13.07 0.75 5.25
C LEU A 55 -13.44 0.85 6.73
N GLU A 56 -12.54 0.42 7.60
CA GLU A 56 -12.65 0.51 9.06
C GLU A 56 -11.68 1.57 9.60
N ASP A 57 -12.14 2.30 10.63
CA ASP A 57 -11.48 3.49 11.21
C ASP A 57 -10.77 4.39 10.18
N PRO A 58 -11.49 4.88 9.14
CA PRO A 58 -10.87 5.69 8.10
C PRO A 58 -10.51 7.09 8.60
N ILE A 59 -9.28 7.50 8.34
CA ILE A 59 -8.70 8.78 8.75
C ILE A 59 -8.13 9.49 7.52
N LEU A 60 -8.39 10.79 7.41
CA LEU A 60 -7.63 11.68 6.53
C LEU A 60 -6.69 12.52 7.36
N SER A 61 -5.43 12.58 6.97
CA SER A 61 -4.41 13.36 7.68
C SER A 61 -3.69 14.28 6.72
N PHE A 62 -3.58 15.56 7.08
CA PHE A 62 -2.85 16.54 6.28
C PHE A 62 -1.54 16.93 6.96
N GLN A 63 -0.49 16.96 6.16
CA GLN A 63 0.87 17.27 6.58
C GLN A 63 1.44 18.37 5.68
N GLU A 64 1.88 19.47 6.27
CA GLU A 64 2.42 20.61 5.52
C GLU A 64 3.89 20.43 5.10
N GLU A 65 4.67 19.79 5.95
CA GLU A 65 6.12 19.66 5.76
C GLU A 65 6.51 18.29 5.21
N VAL A 66 7.51 18.23 4.35
CA VAL A 66 8.10 16.94 3.94
C VAL A 66 8.84 16.36 5.14
N MET A 67 8.47 15.16 5.57
CA MET A 67 9.20 14.45 6.63
C MET A 67 10.18 13.47 5.99
N LEU A 68 11.44 13.58 6.41
CA LEU A 68 12.49 12.62 6.06
C LEU A 68 12.46 11.48 7.08
N ASP A 69 11.81 10.36 6.73
CA ASP A 69 11.79 9.15 7.56
C ASP A 69 12.70 8.07 6.95
N GLY A 70 14.01 8.22 7.18
CA GLY A 70 15.01 7.31 6.66
C GLY A 70 14.98 7.18 5.13
N ALA A 71 14.73 5.95 4.62
CA ALA A 71 14.73 5.63 3.20
C ALA A 71 13.47 6.10 2.45
N PHE A 72 12.44 6.61 3.14
CA PHE A 72 11.20 7.06 2.54
C PHE A 72 10.87 8.49 2.99
N SER A 73 10.91 9.45 2.07
CA SER A 73 10.38 10.79 2.32
C SER A 73 8.86 10.73 2.26
N ARG A 74 8.18 11.03 3.37
CA ARG A 74 6.75 11.33 3.32
C ARG A 74 6.58 12.71 2.71
N MET A 75 6.00 12.74 1.52
CA MET A 75 5.67 13.98 0.83
C MET A 75 4.67 14.77 1.67
N ASN A 76 4.73 16.10 1.58
CA ASN A 76 3.66 16.94 2.08
C ASN A 76 2.36 16.63 1.32
N GLY A 77 1.23 16.88 1.98
CA GLY A 77 -0.08 16.68 1.38
C GLY A 77 -1.02 15.85 2.25
N LEU A 78 -2.02 15.31 1.58
CA LEU A 78 -3.14 14.61 2.16
C LEU A 78 -2.95 13.10 2.06
N TYR A 79 -3.01 12.45 3.21
CA TYR A 79 -2.96 11.00 3.35
C TYR A 79 -4.31 10.48 3.81
N PHE A 80 -4.65 9.29 3.31
CA PHE A 80 -5.78 8.50 3.74
C PHE A 80 -5.28 7.23 4.40
N GLU A 81 -5.76 6.91 5.59
CA GLU A 81 -5.40 5.72 6.35
C GLU A 81 -6.65 4.97 6.81
N THR A 82 -6.61 3.64 6.79
CA THR A 82 -7.77 2.81 7.12
C THR A 82 -7.34 1.36 7.36
N ASP A 83 -8.15 0.61 8.08
CA ASP A 83 -8.07 -0.85 8.10
C ASP A 83 -9.05 -1.42 7.05
N LEU A 84 -8.66 -2.54 6.43
CA LEU A 84 -9.47 -3.18 5.39
C LEU A 84 -9.95 -4.55 5.84
N VAL A 85 -11.20 -4.87 5.50
CA VAL A 85 -11.73 -6.23 5.64
C VAL A 85 -11.42 -7.03 4.37
N PHE A 86 -10.51 -8.00 4.46
CA PHE A 86 -10.12 -8.86 3.33
C PHE A 86 -11.19 -9.92 3.00
N ARG A 87 -12.25 -9.50 2.33
CA ARG A 87 -13.33 -10.39 1.85
C ARG A 87 -13.81 -9.97 0.46
N GLY A 88 -14.55 -10.85 -0.22
CA GLY A 88 -15.12 -10.55 -1.53
C GLY A 88 -14.03 -10.25 -2.56
N ALA A 89 -13.98 -9.03 -3.09
CA ALA A 89 -12.96 -8.60 -4.05
C ALA A 89 -11.51 -8.72 -3.51
N LEU A 90 -11.33 -8.72 -2.19
CA LEU A 90 -10.03 -8.86 -1.55
C LEU A 90 -9.75 -10.29 -1.03
N GLN A 91 -10.62 -11.26 -1.34
CA GLN A 91 -10.41 -12.66 -0.93
C GLN A 91 -9.06 -13.23 -1.41
N PRO A 92 -8.60 -13.01 -2.66
CA PRO A 92 -7.31 -13.51 -3.10
C PRO A 92 -6.12 -12.99 -2.28
N VAL A 93 -6.26 -11.79 -1.71
CA VAL A 93 -5.25 -11.23 -0.80
C VAL A 93 -5.30 -11.93 0.55
N SER A 94 -6.51 -12.16 1.08
CA SER A 94 -6.71 -12.93 2.32
C SER A 94 -6.11 -14.32 2.21
N ASP A 95 -6.44 -15.05 1.14
CA ASP A 95 -6.01 -16.43 0.92
C ASP A 95 -4.48 -16.50 0.85
N PHE A 96 -3.84 -15.56 0.14
CA PHE A 96 -2.38 -15.52 0.07
C PHE A 96 -1.71 -15.23 1.42
N LEU A 97 -2.22 -14.26 2.18
CA LEU A 97 -1.68 -13.95 3.50
C LEU A 97 -1.85 -15.13 4.47
N GLN A 98 -2.96 -15.85 4.39
CA GLN A 98 -3.23 -17.01 5.21
C GLN A 98 -2.39 -18.23 4.79
N ASP A 99 -2.43 -18.60 3.52
CA ASP A 99 -1.82 -19.85 3.04
C ASP A 99 -0.30 -19.77 2.98
N PHE A 100 0.23 -18.63 2.53
CA PHE A 100 1.67 -18.47 2.33
C PHE A 100 2.37 -17.93 3.58
N PHE A 101 1.79 -16.91 4.23
CA PHE A 101 2.40 -16.26 5.38
C PHE A 101 1.83 -16.68 6.73
N GLN A 102 0.84 -17.59 6.74
CA GLN A 102 0.20 -18.09 7.96
C GLN A 102 -0.40 -16.96 8.81
N GLN A 103 -0.87 -15.89 8.15
CA GLN A 103 -1.51 -14.75 8.79
C GLN A 103 -3.03 -14.91 8.73
N GLU A 104 -3.64 -15.46 9.79
CA GLU A 104 -5.09 -15.71 9.81
C GLU A 104 -5.93 -14.43 9.89
N LYS A 105 -5.45 -13.41 10.61
CA LYS A 105 -6.15 -12.13 10.82
C LYS A 105 -5.15 -10.97 10.81
N PRO A 106 -4.57 -10.65 9.65
CA PRO A 106 -3.56 -9.60 9.56
C PRO A 106 -4.20 -8.24 9.84
N ALA A 107 -3.78 -7.60 10.94
CA ALA A 107 -4.18 -6.22 11.27
C ALA A 107 -3.28 -5.24 10.49
N ILE A 108 -3.56 -5.08 9.20
CA ILE A 108 -2.80 -4.20 8.31
C ILE A 108 -3.50 -2.85 8.21
N ARG A 109 -2.85 -1.81 8.73
CA ARG A 109 -3.22 -0.42 8.49
C ARG A 109 -2.73 -0.02 7.11
N PHE A 110 -3.66 0.34 6.23
CA PHE A 110 -3.34 0.84 4.91
C PHE A 110 -3.23 2.36 4.90
N SER A 111 -2.39 2.88 4.01
CA SER A 111 -2.17 4.29 3.76
C SER A 111 -2.09 4.58 2.25
N ALA A 112 -2.62 5.73 1.84
CA ALA A 112 -2.52 6.24 0.47
C ALA A 112 -2.27 7.75 0.51
N TRP A 113 -1.30 8.21 -0.28
CA TRP A 113 -1.18 9.64 -0.58
C TRP A 113 -2.19 10.00 -1.69
N LEU A 114 -2.99 11.03 -1.46
CA LEU A 114 -4.10 11.41 -2.35
C LEU A 114 -3.80 12.67 -3.16
N SER A 115 -3.24 13.70 -2.53
CA SER A 115 -3.00 15.00 -3.17
C SER A 115 -2.04 15.86 -2.37
N GLU A 116 -1.41 16.84 -3.02
CA GLU A 116 -0.67 17.92 -2.34
C GLU A 116 -1.60 18.88 -1.60
N SER A 117 -2.85 19.00 -2.05
CA SER A 117 -3.81 19.99 -1.54
C SER A 117 -4.80 19.43 -0.53
N ARG A 118 -5.29 20.33 0.32
CA ARG A 118 -6.25 20.09 1.40
C ARG A 118 -7.66 20.53 1.01
N ASP A 119 -8.28 19.90 0.00
CA ASP A 119 -9.66 20.18 -0.39
C ASP A 119 -10.61 19.07 0.08
N TYR A 120 -11.29 19.30 1.21
CA TYR A 120 -12.28 18.39 1.77
C TYR A 120 -13.71 18.63 1.27
N ALA A 121 -13.92 19.67 0.47
CA ALA A 121 -15.24 20.06 -0.02
C ALA A 121 -15.63 19.26 -1.27
N LYS A 122 -14.67 18.79 -2.05
CA LYS A 122 -14.89 18.08 -3.31
C LYS A 122 -14.42 16.63 -3.26
N PRO A 123 -15.19 15.67 -3.81
CA PRO A 123 -14.73 14.29 -3.94
C PRO A 123 -13.41 14.21 -4.71
N PHE A 124 -12.53 13.29 -4.28
CA PHE A 124 -11.29 13.02 -4.97
C PHE A 124 -11.57 12.48 -6.38
N CYS A 125 -11.00 13.13 -7.40
CA CYS A 125 -11.02 12.65 -8.78
C CYS A 125 -9.62 12.21 -9.18
N LEU A 126 -9.20 11.05 -8.67
CA LEU A 126 -7.87 10.52 -8.95
C LEU A 126 -7.87 9.72 -10.28
N PRO A 127 -6.85 9.90 -11.14
CA PRO A 127 -6.67 9.05 -12.32
C PRO A 127 -6.19 7.64 -11.94
N SER A 128 -5.52 7.54 -10.79
CA SER A 128 -5.05 6.29 -10.19
C SER A 128 -4.92 6.46 -8.68
N PHE A 129 -4.99 5.37 -7.94
CA PHE A 129 -4.66 5.37 -6.52
C PHE A 129 -3.89 4.10 -6.16
N GLN A 130 -3.10 4.20 -5.09
CA GLN A 130 -2.35 3.09 -4.54
C GLN A 130 -2.50 3.13 -3.03
N LEU A 131 -3.05 2.06 -2.47
CA LEU A 131 -3.29 1.90 -1.05
C LEU A 131 -2.36 0.79 -0.56
N ARG A 132 -1.46 1.11 0.36
CA ARG A 132 -0.40 0.19 0.82
C ARG A 132 -0.44 0.04 2.33
N GLY A 133 -0.25 -1.17 2.80
CA GLY A 133 -0.06 -1.44 4.22
C GLY A 133 0.90 -2.60 4.40
N SER A 134 1.57 -2.66 5.54
CA SER A 134 2.55 -3.71 5.84
C SER A 134 2.45 -4.19 7.29
N LEU A 135 2.84 -5.44 7.48
CA LEU A 135 3.21 -6.02 8.76
C LEU A 135 4.73 -5.94 8.87
N GLU A 136 5.20 -5.05 9.72
CA GLU A 136 6.63 -4.94 10.06
C GLU A 136 7.00 -5.95 11.14
N HIS A 137 8.31 -6.21 11.28
CA HIS A 137 8.87 -7.10 12.31
C HIS A 137 8.31 -8.53 12.29
N VAL A 138 7.87 -9.01 11.13
CA VAL A 138 7.51 -10.40 10.93
C VAL A 138 8.76 -11.28 10.85
N SER A 139 8.60 -12.57 11.12
CA SER A 139 9.67 -13.56 10.98
C SER A 139 9.10 -14.84 10.41
N VAL A 140 8.67 -14.78 9.14
CA VAL A 140 8.15 -15.95 8.43
C VAL A 140 9.30 -16.58 7.66
N ASN A 141 9.67 -17.80 8.05
CA ASN A 141 10.68 -18.58 7.35
C ASN A 141 10.01 -19.48 6.30
N VAL A 142 10.53 -19.45 5.09
CA VAL A 142 10.10 -20.28 3.98
C VAL A 142 11.30 -21.08 3.48
N LEU A 143 11.16 -22.41 3.53
CA LEU A 143 12.13 -23.38 3.02
C LEU A 143 13.56 -23.24 3.60
N ASP A 144 13.70 -22.68 4.81
CA ASP A 144 14.97 -22.41 5.49
C ASP A 144 15.95 -21.52 4.69
N ILE A 145 15.47 -20.86 3.64
CA ILE A 145 16.27 -20.00 2.76
C ILE A 145 15.77 -18.56 2.71
N LEU A 146 14.49 -18.32 2.96
CA LEU A 146 13.86 -17.00 2.86
C LEU A 146 13.24 -16.66 4.22
N THR A 147 13.72 -15.59 4.85
CA THR A 147 13.12 -15.09 6.09
C THR A 147 12.51 -13.71 5.83
N PHE A 148 11.19 -13.64 5.77
CA PHE A 148 10.49 -12.36 5.62
C PHE A 148 10.56 -11.56 6.92
N ARG A 149 10.95 -10.29 6.80
CA ARG A 149 11.03 -9.26 7.85
C ARG A 149 9.90 -8.25 7.78
N GLU A 150 9.36 -8.07 6.59
CA GLU A 150 8.21 -7.22 6.31
C GLU A 150 7.34 -7.88 5.25
N ILE A 151 6.03 -7.93 5.48
CA ILE A 151 5.03 -8.38 4.51
C ILE A 151 4.09 -7.23 4.24
N GLY A 152 4.13 -6.72 3.02
CA GLY A 152 3.32 -5.62 2.53
C GLY A 152 2.27 -6.08 1.53
N VAL A 153 1.13 -5.41 1.56
CA VAL A 153 0.06 -5.54 0.57
C VAL A 153 -0.14 -4.19 -0.11
N GLU A 154 -0.29 -4.23 -1.41
CA GLU A 154 -0.61 -3.08 -2.23
C GLU A 154 -1.93 -3.35 -2.98
N LEU A 155 -2.85 -2.41 -2.91
CA LEU A 155 -4.04 -2.35 -3.73
C LEU A 155 -3.89 -1.15 -4.68
N SER A 156 -4.10 -1.36 -5.97
CA SER A 156 -3.96 -0.34 -6.99
C SER A 156 -5.18 -0.27 -7.89
N GLY A 157 -5.60 0.95 -8.22
CA GLY A 157 -6.65 1.21 -9.19
C GLY A 157 -6.17 2.22 -10.22
N TYR A 158 -6.53 2.00 -11.48
CA TYR A 158 -6.21 2.90 -12.59
C TYR A 158 -7.45 3.11 -13.45
N LYS A 159 -7.76 4.37 -13.77
CA LYS A 159 -8.77 4.67 -14.80
C LYS A 159 -8.17 4.38 -16.16
N THR A 160 -8.88 3.57 -16.94
CA THR A 160 -8.55 3.31 -18.33
C THR A 160 -9.62 3.91 -19.23
N HIS A 161 -9.18 4.52 -20.33
CA HIS A 161 -10.07 5.02 -21.36
C HIS A 161 -10.13 4.01 -22.49
N SER A 162 -11.32 3.52 -22.80
CA SER A 162 -11.52 2.76 -24.02
C SER A 162 -11.57 3.71 -25.20
N LEU A 163 -10.89 3.38 -26.29
CA LEU A 163 -11.05 4.09 -27.57
C LEU A 163 -12.39 3.74 -28.26
N VAL A 164 -13.06 2.66 -27.82
CA VAL A 164 -14.27 2.10 -28.43
C VAL A 164 -15.53 2.47 -27.65
N LYS A 165 -15.45 2.52 -26.31
CA LYS A 165 -16.52 2.99 -25.43
C LYS A 165 -16.16 4.39 -24.95
N THR A 166 -17.04 5.36 -25.09
CA THR A 166 -16.87 6.74 -24.58
C THR A 166 -16.81 6.85 -23.05
N GLU A 167 -16.68 5.73 -22.35
CA GLU A 167 -16.70 5.63 -20.90
C GLU A 167 -15.34 5.18 -20.37
N SER A 168 -14.88 5.84 -19.32
CA SER A 168 -13.72 5.38 -18.55
C SER A 168 -14.12 4.21 -17.64
N SER A 169 -13.35 3.13 -17.65
CA SER A 169 -13.53 2.03 -16.70
C SER A 169 -12.34 1.93 -15.76
N TRP A 170 -12.60 1.62 -14.50
CA TRP A 170 -11.55 1.27 -13.56
C TRP A 170 -10.99 -0.10 -13.85
N GLN A 171 -9.68 -0.22 -13.69
CA GLN A 171 -8.99 -1.49 -13.64
C GLN A 171 -8.25 -1.60 -12.33
N PHE A 172 -8.32 -2.79 -11.75
CA PHE A 172 -7.87 -3.05 -10.40
C PHE A 172 -6.74 -4.07 -10.40
N GLY A 173 -5.85 -3.90 -9.44
CA GLY A 173 -4.72 -4.78 -9.23
C GLY A 173 -4.39 -4.86 -7.75
N TYR A 174 -3.71 -5.93 -7.37
CA TYR A 174 -3.13 -6.06 -6.05
C TYR A 174 -1.71 -6.59 -6.19
N GLY A 175 -0.90 -6.37 -5.16
CA GLY A 175 0.45 -6.87 -5.10
C GLY A 175 0.89 -7.11 -3.67
N PHE A 176 2.00 -7.80 -3.56
CA PHE A 176 2.69 -8.08 -2.31
C PHE A 176 4.09 -7.49 -2.42
N PHE A 177 4.53 -6.81 -1.38
CA PHE A 177 5.90 -6.35 -1.29
C PHE A 177 6.47 -6.74 0.06
N GLY A 178 7.76 -6.57 0.25
CA GLY A 178 8.34 -6.90 1.53
C GLY A 178 9.85 -6.82 1.53
N LYS A 179 10.39 -7.01 2.71
CA LYS A 179 11.82 -7.16 2.96
C LYS A 179 12.05 -8.58 3.45
N LEU A 180 13.03 -9.25 2.87
CA LEU A 180 13.40 -10.59 3.27
C LEU A 180 14.92 -10.76 3.32
N ASP A 181 15.35 -11.67 4.18
CA ASP A 181 16.71 -12.16 4.27
C ASP A 181 16.80 -13.45 3.47
N LEU A 182 17.69 -13.49 2.48
CA LEU A 182 18.01 -14.68 1.70
C LEU A 182 19.28 -15.34 2.27
N SER A 183 19.16 -16.59 2.71
CA SER A 183 20.32 -17.40 3.08
C SER A 183 21.11 -17.80 1.84
N VAL A 184 22.39 -17.46 1.82
CA VAL A 184 23.30 -17.75 0.71
C VAL A 184 24.29 -18.83 1.15
N PRO A 185 24.40 -19.96 0.42
CA PRO A 185 25.33 -21.03 0.76
C PRO A 185 26.78 -20.52 0.91
N GLY A 186 27.43 -20.89 2.01
CA GLY A 186 28.82 -20.50 2.29
C GLY A 186 28.97 -19.12 2.93
N SER A 187 27.88 -18.39 3.20
CA SER A 187 27.89 -17.14 3.94
C SER A 187 27.19 -17.25 5.29
N VAL A 188 27.69 -16.47 6.24
CA VAL A 188 27.12 -16.32 7.58
C VAL A 188 26.24 -15.08 7.71
N ILE A 189 26.32 -14.16 6.74
CA ILE A 189 25.50 -12.95 6.66
C ILE A 189 24.41 -13.23 5.61
N PRO A 190 23.12 -12.99 5.88
CA PRO A 190 22.08 -13.12 4.87
C PRO A 190 22.14 -11.95 3.86
N LEU A 191 21.71 -12.20 2.63
CA LEU A 191 21.52 -11.15 1.63
C LEU A 191 20.15 -10.49 1.85
N GLN A 192 20.11 -9.16 2.01
CA GLN A 192 18.87 -8.43 2.13
C GLN A 192 18.22 -8.21 0.76
N VAL A 193 16.93 -8.50 0.65
CA VAL A 193 16.16 -8.35 -0.59
C VAL A 193 14.88 -7.60 -0.31
N GLU A 194 14.64 -6.53 -1.07
CA GLU A 194 13.31 -5.94 -1.20
C GLU A 194 12.61 -6.59 -2.40
N CYS A 195 11.47 -7.23 -2.18
CA CYS A 195 10.70 -7.85 -3.24
C CYS A 195 9.38 -7.11 -3.45
N CYS A 196 8.89 -7.12 -4.68
CA CYS A 196 7.56 -6.62 -5.01
C CYS A 196 6.97 -7.44 -6.16
N LEU A 197 5.87 -8.14 -5.90
CA LEU A 197 5.09 -8.89 -6.86
C LEU A 197 3.75 -8.18 -7.05
N ARG A 198 3.46 -7.66 -8.24
CA ARG A 198 2.19 -6.95 -8.52
C ARG A 198 1.45 -7.58 -9.67
N LYS A 199 0.15 -7.77 -9.50
CA LYS A 199 -0.77 -8.04 -10.59
C LYS A 199 -1.24 -6.71 -11.18
N LYS A 200 -0.90 -6.46 -12.44
CA LYS A 200 -1.38 -5.28 -13.18
C LYS A 200 -1.99 -5.77 -14.49
N PHE A 201 -3.24 -5.40 -14.76
CA PHE A 201 -3.96 -5.92 -15.93
C PHE A 201 -3.97 -7.47 -15.90
N ASN A 202 -3.50 -8.09 -16.98
CA ASN A 202 -3.37 -9.54 -17.14
C ASN A 202 -1.93 -10.03 -16.92
N SER A 203 -1.03 -9.23 -16.36
CA SER A 203 0.37 -9.62 -16.13
C SER A 203 0.79 -9.51 -14.68
N TRP A 204 1.80 -10.32 -14.33
CA TRP A 204 2.49 -10.24 -13.05
C TRP A 204 3.85 -9.58 -13.26
N LEU A 205 4.14 -8.57 -12.44
CA LEU A 205 5.43 -7.89 -12.40
C LEU A 205 6.14 -8.32 -11.11
N LEU A 206 7.35 -8.88 -11.24
CA LEU A 206 8.21 -9.19 -10.11
C LEU A 206 9.43 -8.27 -10.14
N GLN A 207 9.58 -7.47 -9.10
CA GLN A 207 10.73 -6.61 -8.87
C GLN A 207 11.50 -7.14 -7.67
N LEU A 208 12.82 -7.29 -7.83
CA LEU A 208 13.73 -7.66 -6.75
C LEU A 208 14.84 -6.61 -6.70
N ARG A 209 15.03 -6.02 -5.52
CA ARG A 209 16.18 -5.16 -5.23
C ARG A 209 17.03 -5.86 -4.19
N LEU A 210 18.21 -6.26 -4.61
CA LEU A 210 19.23 -6.78 -3.71
C LEU A 210 19.89 -5.58 -3.03
N LYS A 211 19.90 -5.56 -1.71
CA LYS A 211 20.53 -4.51 -0.90
C LYS A 211 21.84 -5.04 -0.35
N ASP A 212 22.88 -4.24 -0.50
CA ASP A 212 24.20 -4.65 -0.04
C ASP A 212 25.15 -3.51 0.32
N ASP A 213 25.71 -3.61 1.53
CA ASP A 213 26.85 -2.81 1.99
C ASP A 213 28.12 -3.69 2.23
N GLU A 214 28.00 -5.02 2.29
CA GLU A 214 29.05 -5.95 2.76
C GLU A 214 29.46 -7.04 1.75
N TRP A 215 28.69 -7.29 0.70
CA TRP A 215 29.00 -8.27 -0.33
C TRP A 215 29.53 -7.65 -1.61
N ASN A 216 30.63 -8.25 -2.10
CA ASN A 216 31.30 -7.85 -3.33
C ASN A 216 30.92 -8.72 -4.54
N ASP A 217 30.34 -9.90 -4.31
CA ASP A 217 29.94 -10.88 -5.33
C ASP A 217 28.83 -11.79 -4.76
N VAL A 218 27.64 -11.78 -5.36
CA VAL A 218 26.56 -12.72 -5.04
C VAL A 218 26.20 -13.49 -6.31
N PHE A 219 26.32 -14.82 -6.27
CA PHE A 219 26.05 -15.71 -7.41
C PHE A 219 26.82 -15.34 -8.71
N GLY A 220 28.01 -14.75 -8.61
CA GLY A 220 28.82 -14.33 -9.76
C GLY A 220 28.50 -12.93 -10.28
N ILE A 221 27.61 -12.18 -9.62
CA ILE A 221 27.27 -10.79 -9.95
C ILE A 221 28.08 -9.86 -9.05
N LYS A 222 28.96 -9.08 -9.66
CA LYS A 222 29.80 -8.07 -8.99
C LYS A 222 29.13 -6.70 -9.00
N ASP A 223 29.50 -5.84 -8.05
CA ASP A 223 29.04 -4.44 -7.94
C ASP A 223 27.51 -4.29 -7.85
N ILE A 224 26.88 -5.00 -6.91
CA ILE A 224 25.42 -5.10 -6.81
C ILE A 224 24.79 -3.76 -6.38
N LYS A 225 24.37 -2.98 -7.38
CA LYS A 225 23.22 -2.05 -7.31
C LYS A 225 22.13 -2.53 -8.26
N ALA A 226 21.78 -3.81 -8.19
CA ALA A 226 20.84 -4.42 -9.12
C ALA A 226 19.39 -4.22 -8.66
N SER A 227 18.64 -3.35 -9.35
CA SER A 227 17.19 -3.47 -9.45
C SER A 227 16.88 -4.40 -10.61
N PHE A 228 16.42 -5.61 -10.33
CA PHE A 228 15.92 -6.52 -11.35
C PHE A 228 14.42 -6.30 -11.53
N ASP A 229 14.02 -5.77 -12.68
CA ASP A 229 12.62 -5.64 -13.09
C ASP A 229 12.29 -6.78 -14.07
N GLY A 230 11.69 -7.85 -13.56
CA GLY A 230 11.27 -9.01 -14.36
C GLY A 230 9.79 -8.93 -14.71
N TYR A 231 9.46 -9.01 -16.00
CA TYR A 231 8.09 -9.18 -16.47
C TYR A 231 7.77 -10.67 -16.64
N LEU A 232 6.80 -11.18 -15.88
CA LEU A 232 6.27 -12.52 -16.08
C LEU A 232 4.91 -12.40 -16.80
N SER A 233 4.90 -12.65 -18.10
CA SER A 233 3.66 -12.80 -18.87
C SER A 233 3.34 -14.29 -19.02
N SER A 234 2.29 -14.77 -18.35
CA SER A 234 1.67 -16.05 -18.67
C SER A 234 0.60 -15.83 -19.75
N TYR A 235 0.76 -16.49 -20.91
CA TYR A 235 -0.24 -16.54 -21.98
C TYR A 235 -1.32 -17.59 -21.69
#